data_AF-A0A3D1KUF5-F1
#
_entry.id   AF-A0A3D1KUF5-F1
#
_cell.length_a   1.000
_cell.length_b   1.000
_cell.length_c   1.000
_cell.angle_alpha   90.00
_cell.angle_beta   90.00
_cell.angle_gamma   90.00
#
_symmetry.space_group_name_H-M   'P 1'
#
loop_
_entity.id
_entity.type
_entity.pdbx_description
1 polymer ?
#
loop_
_entity_poly.entity_id
_entity_poly.type
_entity_poly.pdbx_seq_one_letter_code
_entity_poly.pdbx_strand_id
1 'polypeptide(L)' 'MELKFKYWKDNNFWVGYLELFPDYWTQGKDEDELQENLRELYVELTSGELPNPIKQGILKIA' A
#
# COMPACT_ATOMS: atom_id res chain seq x y z
N MET A 1 -12.39 -9.92 -9.59
CA MET A 1 -11.05 -10.33 -9.11
C MET A 1 -10.99 -10.01 -7.64
N GLU A 2 -10.42 -10.88 -6.82
CA GLU A 2 -10.28 -10.68 -5.37
C GLU A 2 -8.80 -10.53 -5.02
N LEU A 3 -8.47 -9.55 -4.18
CA LEU A 3 -7.12 -9.29 -3.70
C LEU A 3 -7.12 -9.34 -2.18
N LYS A 4 -6.09 -9.98 -1.61
CA LYS A 4 -5.87 -9.95 -0.16
C LYS A 4 -5.14 -8.67 0.21
N PHE A 5 -5.57 -8.02 1.27
CA PHE A 5 -4.93 -6.84 1.84
C PHE A 5 -4.89 -6.96 3.35
N LYS A 6 -3.91 -6.30 3.96
CA LYS A 6 -3.79 -6.14 5.41
C LYS A 6 -4.04 -4.69 5.75
N TYR A 7 -4.75 -4.46 6.85
CA TYR A 7 -5.09 -3.12 7.30
C TYR A 7 -5.18 -3.07 8.82
N TRP A 8 -4.97 -1.87 9.36
CA TRP A 8 -5.10 -1.57 10.77
C TRP A 8 -5.51 -0.12 10.94
N LYS A 9 -5.94 0.23 12.15
CA LYS A 9 -6.23 1.62 12.52
C LYS A 9 -4.99 2.24 13.14
N ASP A 10 -4.56 3.38 12.59
CA ASP A 10 -3.49 4.20 13.13
C ASP A 10 -4.00 5.63 13.33
N ASN A 11 -4.11 6.05 14.59
CA ASN A 11 -4.75 7.30 14.99
C ASN A 11 -6.15 7.47 14.37
N ASN A 12 -6.33 8.50 13.54
CA ASN A 12 -7.60 8.83 12.88
C ASN A 12 -7.74 8.22 11.48
N PHE A 13 -6.77 7.41 11.04
CA PHE A 13 -6.75 6.84 9.70
C PHE A 13 -6.75 5.32 9.75
N TRP A 14 -7.34 4.74 8.72
CA TRP A 14 -7.13 3.37 8.34
C TRP A 14 -5.93 3.30 7.40
N VAL A 15 -5.00 2.41 7.68
CA VAL A 15 -3.78 2.22 6.90
C VAL A 15 -3.75 0.77 6.43
N GLY A 16 -3.28 0.53 5.22
CA GLY A 16 -3.18 -0.81 4.70
C GLY A 16 -2.36 -0.93 3.42
N TYR A 17 -2.17 -2.17 3.00
CA TYR A 17 -1.45 -2.53 1.78
C TYR A 17 -1.98 -3.85 1.18
N LEU A 18 -1.77 -4.02 -0.11
CA LEU A 18 -2.08 -5.27 -0.83
C LEU A 18 -1.00 -6.31 -0.51
N GLU A 19 -1.37 -7.56 -0.22
CA GLU A 19 -0.38 -8.61 0.10
C GLU A 19 0.59 -8.89 -1.07
N LEU A 20 0.17 -8.61 -2.31
CA LEU A 20 1.00 -8.70 -3.51
C LEU A 20 2.08 -7.61 -3.57
N PHE A 21 1.87 -6.48 -2.88
CA PHE A 21 2.71 -5.30 -2.92
C PHE A 21 2.93 -4.76 -1.49
N PRO A 22 3.59 -5.55 -0.62
CA PRO A 22 3.67 -5.25 0.82
C PRO A 22 4.48 -3.98 1.15
N ASP A 23 5.26 -3.48 0.19
CA ASP A 23 6.07 -2.26 0.34
C ASP A 23 5.28 -0.97 0.01
N TYR A 24 4.05 -1.10 -0.50
CA TYR A 24 3.23 0.05 -0.95
C TYR A 24 1.99 0.17 -0.07
N TRP A 25 2.01 1.17 0.80
CA TRP A 25 0.93 1.42 1.75
C TRP A 25 0.11 2.62 1.30
N THR A 26 -1.16 2.62 1.67
CA THR A 26 -2.05 3.76 1.54
C THR A 26 -2.92 3.90 2.78
N GLN A 27 -3.65 5.01 2.88
CA GLN A 27 -4.48 5.34 4.03
C GLN A 27 -5.81 5.97 3.62
N GLY A 28 -6.84 5.81 4.45
CA GLY A 28 -8.16 6.46 4.31
C GLY A 28 -8.69 6.91 5.68
N LYS A 29 -9.65 7.83 5.72
CA LYS A 29 -10.30 8.29 6.95
C LYS A 29 -11.29 7.25 7.50
N ASP A 30 -11.82 6.41 6.63
CA ASP A 30 -12.65 5.25 6.93
C ASP A 30 -12.18 4.04 6.11
N GLU A 31 -12.80 2.88 6.35
CA GLU A 31 -12.42 1.62 5.68
C GLU A 31 -12.77 1.63 4.18
N ASP A 32 -13.81 2.36 3.78
CA ASP A 32 -14.24 2.45 2.38
C ASP A 32 -13.25 3.29 1.57
N GLU A 33 -12.81 4.44 2.11
CA GLU A 33 -11.77 5.28 1.51
C GLU A 33 -10.44 4.53 1.42
N LEU A 34 -10.06 3.76 2.46
CA LEU A 34 -8.86 2.92 2.38
C LEU A 34 -8.96 1.90 1.24
N GLN A 35 -10.11 1.23 1.09
CA GLN A 35 -10.30 0.25 0.02
C GLN A 35 -10.28 0.87 -1.37
N GLU A 36 -10.84 2.07 -1.54
CA GLU A 36 -10.75 2.79 -2.82
C GLU A 36 -9.30 3.13 -3.16
N ASN A 37 -8.57 3.68 -2.20
CA ASN A 37 -7.16 4.00 -2.37
C ASN A 37 -6.31 2.77 -2.67
N LEU A 38 -6.64 1.59 -2.12
CA LEU A 38 -5.99 0.32 -2.45
C LEU A 38 -6.28 -0.15 -3.88
N ARG A 39 -7.46 0.13 -4.43
CA ARG A 39 -7.79 -0.18 -5.83
C ARG A 39 -7.01 0.71 -6.79
N GLU A 40 -6.95 2.02 -6.50
CA GLU A 40 -6.16 2.97 -7.28
C GLU A 40 -4.68 2.57 -7.27
N LEU A 41 -4.15 2.23 -6.08
CA LEU A 41 -2.79 1.75 -5.92
C LEU A 41 -2.53 0.49 -6.76
N TYR A 42 -3.44 -0.48 -6.78
CA TYR A 42 -3.29 -1.66 -7.65
C TYR A 42 -3.17 -1.27 -9.13
N VAL A 43 -4.02 -0.37 -9.62
CA VAL A 43 -3.99 0.09 -11.01
C VAL A 43 -2.66 0.78 -11.31
N GLU A 44 -2.20 1.66 -10.44
CA GLU A 44 -0.91 2.35 -10.61
C GLU A 44 0.25 1.35 -10.68
N LEU A 45 0.34 0.42 -9.72
CA LEU A 45 1.42 -0.57 -9.65
C LEU A 45 1.43 -1.56 -10.82
N THR A 46 0.27 -1.83 -11.41
CA THR A 46 0.13 -2.77 -12.54
C THR A 46 0.12 -2.10 -13.91
N SER A 47 0.07 -0.76 -13.96
CA SER A 47 0.14 0.02 -15.21
C SER A 47 1.52 -0.04 -15.90
N GLY A 48 2.56 -0.44 -15.16
CA GLY A 48 3.94 -0.52 -15.66
C GLY A 48 4.73 0.78 -15.57
N GLU A 49 4.12 1.88 -15.13
CA GLU A 49 4.77 3.19 -14.96
C GLU A 49 4.81 3.56 -13.48
N LEU A 50 5.82 3.07 -12.75
CA LEU A 50 6.07 3.52 -11.38
C LEU A 50 6.81 4.87 -11.41
N PRO A 51 6.24 5.97 -10.90
CA PRO A 51 6.88 7.28 -10.96
C PRO A 51 8.16 7.36 -10.11
N ASN A 52 8.30 6.51 -9.09
CA ASN A 52 9.41 6.56 -8.14
C ASN A 52 9.94 5.13 -7.83
N PRO A 53 11.07 4.70 -8.42
CA PRO A 53 11.61 3.37 -8.13
C PRO A 53 12.09 3.28 -6.68
N ILE A 54 11.59 2.27 -5.96
CA ILE A 54 12.03 1.96 -4.59
C ILE A 54 13.51 1.57 -4.61
N LYS A 55 14.30 2.15 -3.71
CA LYS A 55 15.69 1.75 -3.48
C LYS A 55 15.78 0.90 -2.22
N GLN A 56 16.31 -0.31 -2.37
CA GLN A 56 16.60 -1.19 -1.25
C GLN A 56 18.07 -1.05 -0.82
N GLY A 57 18.31 -1.07 0.49
CA GLY A 57 19.66 -1.02 1.06
C GLY A 57 19.83 -2.03 2.20
N ILE A 58 21.08 -2.42 2.46
CA ILE A 58 21.44 -3.27 3.60
C ILE A 58 22.04 -2.39 4.69
N LEU A 59 21.42 -2.38 5.87
CA LEU A 59 21.95 -1.73 7.06
C LEU A 59 22.62 -2.76 7.97
N LYS A 60 23.91 -2.58 8.28
CA LYS A 60 24.61 -3.38 9.30
C LYS A 60 24.38 -2.75 10.67
N ILE A 61 23.74 -3.48 11.57
CA ILE A 61 23.61 -3.11 12.98
C ILE A 61 24.81 -3.71 13.73
N ALA A 62 25.46 -2.91 14.57
CA ALA A 62 26.54 -3.33 15.46
C ALA A 62 26.00 -3.84 16.80
#